data_AF-C6VVM1-F1
#
_entry.id   AF-C6VVM1-F1
#
_cell.length_a   1.000
_cell.length_b   1.000
_cell.length_c   1.000
_cell.angle_alpha   90.00
_cell.angle_beta   90.00
_cell.angle_gamma   90.00
#
_symmetry.space_group_name_H-M   'P 1'
#
loop_
_entity.id
_entity.type
_entity.pdbx_description
1 polymer ?
#
loop_
_entity_poly.entity_id
_entity_poly.type
_entity_poly.pdbx_seq_one_letter_code
_entity_poly.pdbx_strand_id
1 'polypeptide(L)'
;MLVKAWVIPLVYLDYELRKEYIIANLCVNRGNPIAVCEGACYLAKKIVDAKKQDERQAERTYMAHLLFQVMDTGKPLVFRSPERFEMPLTVVFKYTSPFLSRTPIADIFHPPLV
;
A
#
# COMPACT_ATOMS: atom_id res chain seq x y z
N MET A 1 -8.05 -6.58 -23.70
CA MET A 1 -7.09 -7.10 -24.70
C MET A 1 -7.13 -6.33 -26.02
N LEU A 2 -8.30 -5.96 -26.56
CA LEU A 2 -8.36 -5.16 -27.80
C LEU A 2 -7.70 -3.76 -27.68
N VAL A 3 -7.98 -2.99 -26.63
CA VAL A 3 -7.47 -1.60 -26.51
C VAL A 3 -5.93 -1.52 -26.63
N LYS A 4 -5.20 -2.48 -26.07
CA LYS A 4 -3.72 -2.52 -26.13
C LYS A 4 -3.19 -2.69 -27.56
N ALA A 5 -3.87 -3.48 -28.38
CA ALA A 5 -3.48 -3.71 -29.78
C ALA A 5 -3.65 -2.47 -30.66
N TRP A 6 -4.52 -1.53 -30.27
CA TRP A 6 -4.80 -0.32 -31.04
C TRP A 6 -3.91 0.87 -30.68
N VAL A 7 -3.15 0.80 -29.58
CA VAL A 7 -2.30 1.92 -29.14
C VAL A 7 -1.24 2.28 -30.18
N ILE A 8 -0.53 1.29 -30.73
CA ILE A 8 0.52 1.54 -31.72
C ILE A 8 -0.04 2.09 -33.04
N PRO A 9 -1.10 1.49 -33.63
CA PRO A 9 -1.77 2.07 -34.80
C PRO A 9 -2.26 3.51 -34.59
N LEU A 10 -2.82 3.83 -33.42
CA LEU A 10 -3.29 5.17 -33.10
C LEU A 10 -2.13 6.18 -33.00
N VAL A 11 -1.00 5.78 -32.42
CA VAL A 11 0.23 6.61 -32.37
C VAL A 11 0.75 6.88 -33.78
N TYR A 12 0.70 5.88 -34.68
CA TYR A 12 1.12 6.05 -36.06
C TYR A 12 0.17 6.99 -36.83
N LEU A 13 -1.15 6.82 -36.65
CA LEU A 13 -2.15 7.69 -37.27
C LEU A 13 -1.98 9.15 -36.83
N ASP A 14 -1.79 9.38 -35.54
CA ASP A 14 -1.57 10.72 -34.98
C ASP A 14 -0.27 11.37 -35.49
N TYR A 15 0.76 10.56 -35.71
CA TYR A 15 2.00 11.01 -36.35
C TYR A 15 1.78 11.42 -37.80
N GLU A 16 1.09 10.61 -38.60
CA GLU A 16 0.87 10.90 -40.02
C GLU A 16 0.02 12.16 -40.22
N LEU A 17 -1.03 12.32 -39.41
CA LEU A 17 -1.91 13.50 -39.44
C LEU A 17 -1.19 14.81 -39.08
N ARG A 18 -0.11 14.74 -38.29
CA ARG A 18 0.63 15.90 -37.80
C ARG A 18 2.09 15.93 -38.24
N LYS A 19 2.43 15.17 -39.28
CA LYS A 19 3.82 14.95 -39.71
C LYS A 19 4.56 16.27 -39.93
N GLU A 20 3.97 17.20 -40.67
CA GLU A 20 4.53 18.52 -40.94
C GLU A 20 4.82 19.33 -39.66
N TYR A 21 3.85 19.36 -38.74
CA TYR A 21 4.01 20.06 -37.47
C TYR A 21 5.10 19.43 -36.60
N ILE A 22 5.17 18.09 -36.59
CA ILE A 22 6.17 17.33 -35.83
C ILE A 22 7.57 17.62 -36.38
N ILE A 23 7.75 17.61 -37.70
CA ILE A 23 9.03 17.92 -38.36
C ILE A 23 9.49 19.33 -37.98
N ALA A 24 8.61 20.33 -38.06
CA ALA A 24 8.95 21.73 -37.80
C ALA A 24 9.22 22.03 -36.32
N ASN A 25 8.43 21.46 -35.41
CA ASN A 25 8.39 21.92 -34.01
C ASN A 25 8.89 20.90 -32.97
N LEU A 26 8.75 19.61 -33.24
CA LEU A 26 8.94 18.54 -32.24
C LEU A 26 10.12 17.61 -32.56
N CYS A 27 10.66 17.65 -33.78
CA CYS A 27 11.79 16.85 -34.19
C CYS A 27 13.07 17.28 -33.45
N VAL A 28 13.72 16.33 -32.79
CA VAL A 28 14.97 16.57 -32.04
C VAL A 28 16.11 16.96 -33.00
N ASN A 29 16.12 16.38 -34.20
CA ASN A 29 17.18 16.59 -35.18
C ASN A 29 16.91 17.74 -36.16
N ARG A 30 15.91 18.60 -35.91
CA ARG A 30 15.53 19.72 -36.80
C ARG A 30 16.67 20.70 -37.10
N GLY A 31 17.66 20.81 -36.21
CA GLY A 31 18.81 21.70 -36.37
C GLY A 31 19.97 21.11 -37.17
N ASN A 32 19.89 19.83 -37.56
CA ASN A 32 20.94 19.16 -38.32
C ASN A 32 20.60 19.18 -39.82
N PRO A 33 21.33 19.95 -40.65
CA PRO A 33 21.00 20.14 -42.07
C PRO A 33 21.14 18.87 -42.91
N ILE A 34 21.81 17.83 -42.40
CA ILE A 34 22.07 16.55 -43.09
C ILE A 34 21.05 15.47 -42.67
N ALA A 35 20.25 15.72 -41.62
CA ALA A 35 19.35 14.71 -41.07
C ALA A 35 18.00 14.68 -41.80
N VAL A 36 17.84 13.73 -42.72
CA VAL A 36 16.52 13.34 -43.28
C VAL A 36 15.77 12.49 -42.25
N CYS A 37 15.44 13.08 -41.10
CA CYS A 37 14.79 12.37 -40.00
C CYS A 37 13.27 12.28 -40.19
N GLU A 38 12.66 13.28 -40.86
CA GLU A 38 11.22 13.38 -41.09
C GLU A 38 10.34 13.25 -39.84
N GLY A 39 10.88 13.49 -38.63
CA GLY A 39 10.14 13.31 -37.38
C GLY A 39 10.16 11.88 -36.83
N ALA A 40 10.91 10.95 -37.44
CA ALA A 40 11.04 9.57 -36.97
C ALA A 40 11.55 9.47 -35.52
N CYS A 41 12.39 10.41 -35.08
CA CYS A 41 12.85 10.47 -33.68
C CYS A 41 11.70 10.69 -32.68
N TYR A 42 10.71 11.49 -33.04
CA TYR A 42 9.52 11.74 -32.22
C TYR A 42 8.62 10.50 -32.18
N LEU A 43 8.39 9.86 -33.33
CA LEU A 43 7.61 8.64 -33.43
C LEU A 43 8.23 7.50 -32.59
N ALA A 44 9.54 7.28 -32.72
CA ALA A 44 10.26 6.28 -31.95
C ALA A 44 10.11 6.51 -30.44
N LYS A 45 10.24 7.77 -30.00
CA LYS A 45 10.06 8.13 -28.59
C LYS A 45 8.64 7.83 -28.10
N LYS A 46 7.61 8.19 -28.88
CA LYS A 46 6.20 7.91 -28.52
C LYS A 46 5.89 6.42 -28.43
N ILE A 47 6.46 5.61 -29.32
CA ILE A 47 6.29 4.14 -29.27
C ILE A 47 6.93 3.56 -28.00
N VAL A 48 8.13 4.03 -27.63
CA VAL A 48 8.81 3.57 -26.40
C VAL A 48 8.02 3.99 -25.16
N ASP A 49 7.53 5.23 -25.11
CA ASP A 49 6.73 5.72 -23.98
C ASP A 49 5.43 4.92 -23.82
N ALA A 50 4.75 4.61 -24.93
CA ALA A 50 3.54 3.78 -24.93
C ALA A 50 3.80 2.36 -24.39
N LYS A 51 4.93 1.74 -24.76
CA LYS A 51 5.31 0.42 -24.22
C LYS A 51 5.60 0.46 -22.72
N LYS A 52 6.37 1.45 -22.26
CA LYS A 52 6.67 1.63 -20.83
C LYS A 52 5.42 1.87 -19.99
N GLN A 53 4.44 2.58 -20.54
CA GLN A 53 3.17 2.80 -19.86
C GLN A 53 2.38 1.49 -19.70
N ASP A 54 2.41 0.61 -20.70
CA ASP A 54 1.76 -0.71 -20.62
C ASP A 54 2.43 -1.61 -19.56
N GLU A 55 3.77 -1.62 -19.51
CA GLU A 55 4.54 -2.35 -18.50
C GLU A 55 4.22 -1.87 -17.07
N ARG A 56 4.22 -0.55 -16.85
CA ARG A 56 3.85 0.04 -15.54
C ARG A 56 2.42 -0.31 -15.14
N GLN A 57 1.51 -0.37 -16.10
CA GLN A 57 0.12 -0.73 -15.82
C GLN A 57 -0.03 -2.22 -15.47
N ALA A 58 0.76 -3.10 -16.11
CA ALA A 58 0.85 -4.51 -15.74
C ALA A 58 1.41 -4.68 -14.32
N GLU A 59 2.50 -3.98 -13.99
CA GLU A 59 3.11 -3.98 -12.65
C GLU A 59 2.13 -3.53 -11.56
N ARG A 60 1.40 -2.43 -11.80
CA ARG A 60 0.36 -1.94 -10.86
C ARG A 60 -0.76 -2.95 -10.66
N THR A 61 -1.20 -3.59 -11.74
CA THR A 61 -2.26 -4.61 -11.67
C THR A 61 -1.78 -5.82 -10.87
N TYR A 62 -0.54 -6.25 -11.09
CA TYR A 62 0.09 -7.34 -10.34
C TYR A 62 0.21 -7.01 -8.84
N MET A 63 0.71 -5.82 -8.50
CA MET A 63 0.81 -5.35 -7.12
C MET A 63 -0.55 -5.27 -6.43
N ALA A 64 -1.58 -4.76 -7.12
CA ALA A 64 -2.94 -4.76 -6.59
C ALA A 64 -3.41 -6.19 -6.30
N HIS A 65 -3.19 -7.13 -7.22
CA HIS A 65 -3.56 -8.54 -7.01
C HIS A 65 -2.88 -9.16 -5.79
N LEU A 66 -1.58 -8.90 -5.58
CA LEU A 66 -0.85 -9.37 -4.40
C LEU A 66 -1.40 -8.80 -3.10
N LEU A 67 -1.70 -7.50 -3.06
CA LEU A 67 -2.25 -6.84 -1.87
C LEU A 67 -3.66 -7.36 -1.52
N PHE A 68 -4.52 -7.54 -2.52
CA PHE A 68 -5.88 -8.03 -2.30
C PHE A 68 -5.93 -9.51 -1.90
N GLN A 69 -4.99 -10.35 -2.33
CA GLN A 69 -4.94 -11.77 -1.93
C GLN A 69 -4.65 -11.97 -0.43
N VAL A 70 -4.01 -11.02 0.25
CA VAL A 70 -3.70 -11.13 1.70
C VAL A 70 -4.94 -10.83 2.56
N MET A 71 -5.95 -10.17 2.00
CA MET A 71 -7.18 -9.80 2.70
C MET A 71 -8.27 -10.84 2.39
N ASP A 72 -8.09 -12.10 2.81
CA ASP A 72 -9.20 -13.06 2.85
C ASP A 72 -10.18 -12.62 3.96
N THR A 73 -11.12 -11.75 3.59
CA THR A 73 -12.22 -11.30 4.45
C THR A 73 -13.38 -12.30 4.47
N GLY A 74 -13.22 -13.51 3.90
CA GLY A 74 -14.28 -14.51 3.77
C GLY A 74 -14.81 -15.02 5.10
N LYS A 75 -14.08 -14.79 6.20
CA LYS A 75 -14.54 -15.11 7.56
C LYS A 75 -14.37 -13.90 8.46
N PRO A 76 -15.47 -13.26 8.93
CA PRO A 76 -15.34 -12.27 9.97
C PRO A 76 -14.71 -12.93 11.21
N LEU A 77 -13.72 -12.26 11.81
CA LEU A 77 -13.23 -12.62 13.13
C LEU A 77 -14.36 -12.34 14.13
N VAL A 78 -15.16 -13.35 14.44
CA VAL A 78 -16.22 -13.24 15.44
C VAL A 78 -15.62 -13.54 16.80
N PHE A 79 -15.44 -12.50 17.60
CA PHE A 79 -15.21 -12.66 19.03
C PHE A 79 -16.53 -13.01 19.71
N ARG A 80 -16.74 -14.28 20.08
CA ARG A 80 -17.89 -14.70 20.89
C ARG A 80 -17.54 -14.49 22.37
N SER A 81 -18.05 -13.41 22.97
CA SER A 81 -18.09 -13.32 24.42
C SER A 81 -19.06 -14.36 24.98
N PRO A 82 -18.82 -14.93 26.18
CA PRO A 82 -19.82 -15.76 26.83
C PRO A 82 -21.11 -14.96 27.03
N GLU A 83 -22.26 -15.57 26.72
CA GLU A 83 -23.59 -14.94 26.89
C GLU A 83 -23.87 -14.56 28.34
N ARG A 84 -23.20 -15.23 29.28
CA ARG A 84 -23.26 -14.97 30.71
C ARG A 84 -21.86 -15.02 31.28
N PHE A 85 -21.43 -13.90 31.84
CA PHE A 85 -20.28 -13.84 32.72
C PHE A 85 -20.81 -13.92 34.16
N GLU A 86 -20.76 -15.10 34.76
CA GLU A 86 -21.08 -15.26 36.17
C GLU A 86 -19.91 -14.73 36.99
N MET A 87 -20.00 -13.46 37.38
CA MET A 87 -19.08 -12.90 38.35
C MET A 87 -19.46 -13.44 39.74
N PRO A 88 -18.54 -14.06 40.49
CA PRO A 88 -18.83 -14.41 41.88
C PRO A 88 -19.16 -13.11 42.64
N LEU A 89 -20.30 -13.11 43.34
CA LEU A 89 -20.77 -11.95 44.14
C LEU A 89 -19.73 -11.51 45.20
N THR A 90 -18.81 -12.40 45.55
CA THR A 90 -17.73 -12.16 46.51
C THR A 90 -16.47 -12.91 46.09
N VAL A 91 -15.39 -12.18 45.84
CA VAL A 91 -14.04 -12.75 45.71
C VAL A 91 -13.44 -12.85 47.12
N VAL A 92 -13.38 -14.05 47.67
CA VAL A 92 -12.72 -14.27 48.98
C VAL A 92 -11.23 -14.50 48.73
N PHE A 93 -10.43 -13.45 48.90
CA PHE A 93 -8.98 -13.56 48.90
C PHE A 93 -8.53 -14.25 50.19
N LYS A 94 -8.29 -15.57 50.14
CA LYS A 94 -7.64 -16.29 51.24
C LYS A 94 -6.13 -16.19 51.09
N TYR A 95 -5.57 -15.04 51.47
CA TYR A 95 -4.13 -14.87 51.60
C TYR A 95 -3.72 -15.00 53.06
N THR A 96 -3.02 -16.08 53.38
CA THR A 96 -2.36 -16.26 54.68
C THR A 96 -0.87 -16.05 54.46
N SER A 97 -0.33 -14.94 54.95
CA SER A 97 1.12 -14.69 54.87
C SER A 97 1.88 -15.71 55.72
N PRO A 98 2.90 -16.39 55.18
CA PRO A 98 3.75 -17.28 55.96
C PRO A 98 4.63 -16.52 56.99
N PHE A 99 4.62 -15.19 56.97
CA PHE A 99 5.46 -14.32 57.81
C PHE A 99 4.73 -13.73 59.04
N LEU A 100 3.47 -14.11 59.29
CA LEU A 100 2.66 -13.59 60.40
C LEU A 100 3.09 -14.08 61.80
N SER A 101 4.10 -14.94 61.90
CA SER A 101 4.55 -15.47 63.19
C SER A 101 5.30 -14.45 64.05
N ARG A 102 5.65 -13.26 63.55
CA ARG A 102 6.47 -12.28 64.30
C ARG A 102 6.22 -10.79 64.00
N THR A 103 4.98 -10.32 63.91
CA THR A 103 4.73 -8.87 63.86
C THR A 103 4.00 -8.39 65.11
N PRO A 104 4.68 -7.71 66.07
CA PRO A 104 4.00 -7.00 67.15
C PRO A 104 3.49 -5.68 66.55
N ILE A 105 2.47 -5.75 65.68
CA ILE A 105 1.91 -4.57 65.00
C ILE A 105 1.39 -3.55 66.03
N ALA A 106 0.99 -4.03 67.21
CA ALA A 106 0.55 -3.22 68.33
C ALA A 106 1.67 -2.40 69.00
N ASP A 107 2.95 -2.72 68.77
CA ASP A 107 4.12 -2.11 69.42
C ASP A 107 4.84 -1.08 68.51
N ILE A 108 4.39 -0.95 67.25
CA ILE A 108 4.97 -0.02 66.28
C ILE A 108 4.16 1.28 66.19
N PHE A 109 2.85 1.22 66.50
CA PHE A 109 1.93 2.35 66.43
C PHE A 109 1.26 2.60 67.78
N HIS A 110 2.03 3.07 68.75
CA HIS A 110 1.47 3.70 69.94
C HIS A 110 2.13 5.06 70.19
N PRO A 111 1.37 6.03 70.74
CA PRO A 111 1.92 7.33 71.08
C PRO A 111 3.04 7.19 72.13
N PRO A 112 3.97 8.17 72.19
CA PRO A 112 5.03 8.15 73.18
C PRO A 112 4.44 8.15 74.58
N LEU A 113 4.95 7.26 75.43
CA LEU A 113 4.67 7.27 76.86
C LEU A 113 5.62 8.29 77.49
N VAL A 114 5.04 9.23 78.24
CA VAL A 114 5.57 10.50 78.80
C VAL A 114 7.08 10.55 79.01
#